data_AF-A0A6V7VMK5-F1
#
_entry.id   AF-A0A6V7VMK5-F1
#
_cell.length_a   1.000
_cell.length_b   1.000
_cell.length_c   1.000
_cell.angle_alpha   90.00
_cell.angle_beta   90.00
_cell.angle_gamma   90.00
#
_symmetry.space_group_name_H-M   'P 1'
#
loop_
_entity.id
_entity.type
_entity.pdbx_description
1 polymer ?
#
loop_
_entity_poly.entity_id
_entity_poly.type
_entity_poly.pdbx_seq_one_letter_code
_entity_poly.pdbx_strand_id
1 'polypeptide(L)'
;MKLLSIMILHKNPSLGQTRLLKGEYELGSFSFFTKRNAQEFMQFTAKLVSDRSATPSRSTIKEGEYFVHCFVRHDSLVGVCLTDEEYQSRVAFALLNKVLADFSERIPQSLWASIQSERDCNYDQLPMFLTKWQNPREADALTRVQDEVEETKVVLHNTMQSVLERGEKLDDLIKASENLSDQSKLFYTQARKMNRCCNYV
;
A
#
# COMPACT_ATOMS: atom_id res chain seq x y z
N MET A 1 1.70 5.44 -16.21
CA MET A 1 1.75 4.04 -15.74
C MET A 1 2.97 3.88 -14.85
N LYS A 2 2.76 3.90 -13.53
CA LYS A 2 3.82 3.89 -12.53
C LYS A 2 3.38 3.12 -11.29
N LEU A 3 4.31 2.32 -10.78
CA LEU A 3 4.22 1.69 -9.47
C LEU A 3 5.03 2.55 -8.48
N LEU A 4 4.37 3.20 -7.53
CA LEU A 4 4.98 4.17 -6.63
C LEU A 4 5.55 3.51 -5.36
N SER A 5 4.92 2.43 -4.91
CA SER A 5 5.44 1.66 -3.78
C SER A 5 4.88 0.26 -3.74
N ILE A 6 5.63 -0.61 -3.07
CA ILE A 6 5.19 -1.94 -2.67
C ILE A 6 5.60 -2.20 -1.23
N MET A 7 4.66 -2.68 -0.43
CA MET A 7 4.81 -2.92 1.01
C MET A 7 4.26 -4.28 1.40
N ILE A 8 4.98 -4.93 2.30
CA ILE A 8 4.58 -6.16 2.96
C ILE A 8 4.33 -5.82 4.42
N LEU A 9 3.12 -6.13 4.88
CA LEU A 9 2.70 -5.90 6.25
C LEU A 9 2.17 -7.21 6.86
N HIS A 10 2.08 -7.23 8.18
CA HIS A 10 1.45 -8.32 8.92
C HIS A 10 0.36 -7.75 9.82
N LYS A 11 -0.86 -8.26 9.64
CA LYS A 11 -2.03 -7.88 10.44
C LYS A 11 -2.11 -8.80 11.65
N ASN A 12 -2.10 -8.23 12.85
CA ASN A 12 -2.29 -9.02 14.07
C ASN A 12 -3.76 -9.50 14.14
N PRO A 13 -4.03 -10.82 14.15
CA PRO A 13 -5.40 -11.33 14.14
C PRO A 13 -6.22 -10.95 15.38
N SER A 14 -5.57 -10.79 16.53
CA SER A 14 -6.22 -10.51 17.81
C SER A 14 -6.49 -9.02 18.03
N LEU A 15 -5.58 -8.16 17.56
CA LEU A 15 -5.65 -6.71 17.78
C LEU A 15 -6.18 -5.93 16.57
N GLY A 16 -6.23 -6.56 15.38
CA GLY A 16 -6.56 -5.90 14.12
C GLY A 16 -5.51 -4.90 13.62
N GLN A 17 -4.46 -4.66 14.41
CA GLN A 17 -3.38 -3.72 14.09
C GLN A 17 -2.37 -4.32 13.13
N THR A 18 -2.00 -3.53 12.13
CA THR A 18 -1.06 -3.91 11.08
C THR A 18 0.30 -3.27 11.31
N ARG A 19 1.34 -4.06 11.07
CA ARG A 19 2.73 -3.62 11.14
C ARG A 19 3.43 -3.81 9.81
N LEU A 20 4.16 -2.78 9.37
CA LEU A 20 5.02 -2.86 8.20
C LEU A 20 6.21 -3.80 8.48
N LEU A 21 6.38 -4.81 7.64
CA LEU A 21 7.54 -5.72 7.69
C LEU A 21 8.65 -5.21 6.76
N LYS A 22 8.30 -4.81 5.54
CA LYS A 22 9.23 -4.27 4.55
C LYS A 22 8.49 -3.40 3.54
N GLY A 23 9.07 -2.29 3.10
CA GLY A 23 8.54 -1.51 2.00
C GLY A 23 9.63 -0.97 1.07
N GLU A 24 9.26 -0.76 -0.18
CA GLU A 24 10.12 -0.18 -1.21
C GLU A 24 9.33 0.86 -2.02
N TYR A 25 10.00 1.96 -2.41
CA TYR A 25 9.33 3.17 -2.90
C TYR A 25 10.06 3.76 -4.12
N GLU A 26 9.31 4.02 -5.20
CA GLU A 26 9.78 4.76 -6.37
C GLU A 26 9.37 6.22 -6.23
N LEU A 27 10.29 7.03 -5.69
CA LEU A 27 10.04 8.44 -5.39
C LEU A 27 10.75 9.39 -6.36
N GLY A 28 11.20 8.91 -7.51
CA GLY A 28 11.95 9.69 -8.51
C GLY A 28 11.22 10.94 -9.01
N SER A 29 9.87 10.90 -9.07
CA SER A 29 9.04 12.04 -9.49
C SER A 29 8.77 13.08 -8.39
N PHE A 30 9.11 12.80 -7.13
CA PHE A 30 8.92 13.74 -6.03
C PHE A 30 10.16 14.62 -5.85
N SER A 31 9.95 15.89 -5.49
CA SER A 31 11.03 16.80 -5.14
C SER A 31 11.82 16.24 -3.94
N PHE A 32 13.14 16.47 -3.91
CA PHE A 32 14.02 16.02 -2.84
C PHE A 32 13.46 16.31 -1.43
N PHE A 33 12.84 17.49 -1.24
CA PHE A 33 12.29 17.92 0.04
C PHE A 33 10.94 17.26 0.39
N THR A 34 10.23 16.67 -0.58
CA THR A 34 8.91 16.05 -0.37
C THR A 34 8.93 14.52 -0.43
N LYS A 35 10.02 13.90 -0.90
CA LYS A 35 10.18 12.44 -0.98
C LYS A 35 9.88 11.75 0.35
N ARG A 36 10.49 12.24 1.44
CA ARG A 36 10.26 11.68 2.78
C ARG A 36 8.80 11.76 3.20
N ASN A 37 8.15 12.91 2.99
CA ASN A 37 6.76 13.09 3.34
C ASN A 37 5.86 12.14 2.55
N ALA A 38 6.13 12.01 1.24
CA ALA A 38 5.41 11.08 0.39
C ALA A 38 5.53 9.64 0.91
N GLN A 39 6.74 9.18 1.23
CA GLN A 39 6.97 7.85 1.81
C GLN A 39 6.18 7.63 3.10
N GLU A 40 6.25 8.58 4.05
CA GLU A 40 5.51 8.51 5.32
C GLU A 40 3.99 8.41 5.09
N PHE A 41 3.45 9.15 4.11
CA PHE A 41 2.04 9.04 3.72
C PHE A 41 1.70 7.69 3.07
N MET A 42 2.54 7.16 2.18
CA MET A 42 2.32 5.85 1.57
C MET A 42 2.25 4.74 2.64
N GLN A 43 3.16 4.79 3.62
CA GLN A 43 3.19 3.86 4.76
C GLN A 43 1.95 4.00 5.65
N PHE A 44 1.56 5.24 5.98
CA PHE A 44 0.35 5.51 6.76
C PHE A 44 -0.90 4.97 6.06
N THR A 45 -1.05 5.25 4.75
CA THR A 45 -2.16 4.78 3.94
C THR A 45 -2.21 3.26 3.87
N ALA A 46 -1.07 2.60 3.65
CA ALA A 46 -1.03 1.13 3.61
C ALA A 46 -1.44 0.50 4.95
N LYS A 47 -0.96 1.05 6.07
CA LYS A 47 -1.36 0.59 7.40
C LYS A 47 -2.86 0.78 7.62
N LEU A 48 -3.38 1.98 7.36
CA LEU A 48 -4.79 2.31 7.53
C LEU A 48 -5.70 1.37 6.72
N VAL A 49 -5.40 1.20 5.43
CA VAL A 49 -6.19 0.32 4.56
C VAL A 49 -6.13 -1.14 5.04
N SER A 50 -4.96 -1.60 5.48
CA SER A 50 -4.79 -2.96 5.99
C SER A 50 -5.57 -3.20 7.30
N ASP A 51 -5.55 -2.23 8.22
CA ASP A 51 -6.29 -2.27 9.48
C ASP A 51 -7.80 -2.38 9.25
N ARG A 52 -8.31 -1.65 8.26
CA ARG A 52 -9.75 -1.62 7.91
C ARG A 52 -10.21 -2.77 7.01
N SER A 53 -9.29 -3.48 6.37
CA SER A 53 -9.62 -4.59 5.45
C SER A 53 -9.96 -5.88 6.21
N ALA A 54 -10.92 -6.66 5.72
CA ALA A 54 -11.22 -7.98 6.29
C ALA A 54 -10.11 -9.01 5.98
N THR A 55 -10.03 -10.08 6.76
CA THR A 55 -9.08 -11.19 6.52
C THR A 55 -9.87 -12.44 6.11
N PRO A 56 -9.65 -13.04 4.92
CA PRO A 56 -8.93 -12.49 3.76
C PRO A 56 -9.77 -11.47 2.98
N SER A 57 -9.12 -10.58 2.24
CA SER A 57 -9.81 -9.67 1.30
C SER A 57 -8.89 -9.09 0.23
N ARG A 58 -9.50 -8.63 -0.87
CA ARG A 58 -8.85 -7.86 -1.93
C ARG A 58 -9.63 -6.57 -2.14
N SER A 59 -8.96 -5.43 -2.02
CA SER A 59 -9.58 -4.12 -2.17
C SER A 59 -8.71 -3.17 -2.98
N THR A 60 -9.35 -2.22 -3.64
CA THR A 60 -8.70 -1.13 -4.36
C THR A 60 -9.35 0.17 -3.93
N ILE A 61 -8.54 1.14 -3.52
CA ILE A 61 -8.99 2.46 -3.10
C ILE A 61 -8.47 3.46 -4.11
N LYS A 62 -9.39 4.19 -4.76
CA LYS A 62 -9.06 5.35 -5.58
C LYS A 62 -8.96 6.58 -4.67
N GLU A 63 -7.89 7.37 -4.80
CA GLU A 63 -7.74 8.66 -4.11
C GLU A 63 -7.08 9.64 -5.10
N GLY A 64 -7.90 10.50 -5.71
CA GLY A 64 -7.45 11.36 -6.82
C GLY A 64 -7.02 10.52 -8.03
N GLU A 65 -5.80 10.77 -8.52
CA GLU A 65 -5.18 10.05 -9.65
C GLU A 65 -4.38 8.80 -9.22
N TYR A 66 -4.44 8.45 -7.92
CA TYR A 66 -3.71 7.32 -7.36
C TYR A 66 -4.65 6.20 -6.95
N PHE A 67 -4.13 4.97 -7.03
CA PHE A 67 -4.80 3.76 -6.60
C PHE A 67 -3.97 3.06 -5.54
N VAL A 68 -4.65 2.57 -4.49
CA VAL A 68 -4.07 1.73 -3.45
C VAL A 68 -4.68 0.34 -3.59
N HIS A 69 -3.88 -0.64 -3.99
CA HIS A 69 -4.30 -2.03 -4.07
C HIS A 69 -3.84 -2.76 -2.82
N CYS A 70 -4.77 -3.38 -2.11
CA CYS A 70 -4.53 -4.12 -0.88
C CYS A 70 -4.98 -5.57 -1.03
N PHE A 71 -4.09 -6.50 -0.68
CA PHE A 71 -4.38 -7.92 -0.61
C PHE A 71 -4.04 -8.45 0.78
N VAL A 72 -5.07 -8.81 1.55
CA VAL A 72 -4.96 -9.47 2.84
C VAL A 72 -5.17 -10.98 2.65
N ARG A 73 -4.13 -11.78 2.91
CA ARG A 73 -4.20 -13.24 2.86
C ARG A 73 -4.87 -13.82 4.10
N HIS A 74 -5.28 -15.09 4.03
CA HIS A 74 -5.91 -15.82 5.12
C HIS A 74 -5.00 -15.97 6.36
N ASP A 75 -3.69 -16.00 6.16
CA ASP A 75 -2.64 -16.09 7.19
C ASP A 75 -2.25 -14.71 7.75
N SER A 76 -3.02 -13.66 7.43
CA SER A 76 -2.82 -12.27 7.86
C SER A 76 -1.53 -11.60 7.35
N LEU A 77 -0.89 -12.19 6.34
CA LEU A 77 0.12 -11.50 5.55
C LEU A 77 -0.58 -10.55 4.56
N VAL A 78 -0.09 -9.32 4.47
CA VAL A 78 -0.73 -8.26 3.69
C VAL A 78 0.26 -7.68 2.69
N GLY A 79 -0.18 -7.59 1.44
CA GLY A 79 0.53 -6.88 0.39
C GLY A 79 -0.23 -5.61 0.03
N VAL A 80 0.46 -4.47 0.00
CA VAL A 80 -0.11 -3.21 -0.46
C VAL A 80 0.81 -2.61 -1.51
N CYS A 81 0.24 -2.14 -2.63
CA CYS A 81 0.97 -1.34 -3.59
C CYS A 81 0.18 -0.09 -3.97
N LEU A 82 0.91 0.99 -4.27
CA LEU A 82 0.35 2.25 -4.73
C LEU A 82 0.78 2.51 -6.16
N THR A 83 -0.17 2.92 -6.99
CA THR A 83 0.03 3.11 -8.43
C THR A 83 -0.66 4.38 -8.90
N ASP A 84 -0.34 4.81 -10.12
CA ASP A 84 -1.18 5.76 -10.86
C ASP A 84 -2.39 5.06 -11.52
N GLU A 85 -3.35 5.86 -12.00
CA GLU A 85 -4.57 5.37 -12.66
C GLU A 85 -4.33 4.51 -13.91
N GLU A 86 -3.21 4.74 -14.60
CA GLU A 86 -2.88 3.99 -15.81
C GLU A 86 -2.36 2.57 -15.52
N TYR A 87 -1.95 2.29 -14.28
CA TYR A 87 -1.48 0.96 -13.89
C TYR A 87 -2.65 0.00 -13.67
N GLN A 88 -2.70 -1.06 -14.46
CA GLN A 88 -3.83 -1.99 -14.44
C GLN A 88 -3.93 -2.76 -13.12
N SER A 89 -5.11 -2.74 -12.49
CA SER A 89 -5.38 -3.45 -11.22
C SER A 89 -5.02 -4.93 -11.27
N ARG A 90 -5.25 -5.60 -12.40
CA ARG A 90 -4.91 -7.02 -12.59
C ARG A 90 -3.40 -7.27 -12.44
N VAL A 91 -2.58 -6.40 -13.01
CA VAL A 91 -1.11 -6.47 -12.92
C VAL A 91 -0.67 -6.20 -11.48
N ALA A 92 -1.31 -5.25 -10.79
CA ALA A 92 -1.04 -4.95 -9.39
C ALA A 92 -1.30 -6.14 -8.47
N PHE A 93 -2.44 -6.83 -8.61
CA PHE A 93 -2.73 -8.02 -7.80
C PHE A 93 -1.84 -9.22 -8.16
N ALA A 94 -1.46 -9.37 -9.43
CA ALA A 94 -0.49 -10.39 -9.83
C ALA A 94 0.88 -10.16 -9.17
N LEU A 95 1.33 -8.90 -9.12
CA LEU A 95 2.53 -8.50 -8.37
C LEU A 95 2.42 -8.85 -6.89
N LEU A 96 1.32 -8.44 -6.24
CA LEU A 96 1.10 -8.71 -4.81
C LEU A 96 1.10 -10.22 -4.53
N ASN A 97 0.44 -11.03 -5.35
CA ASN A 97 0.47 -12.49 -5.23
C ASN A 97 1.91 -13.05 -5.30
N LYS A 98 2.72 -12.60 -6.27
CA LYS A 98 4.12 -13.05 -6.42
C LYS A 98 5.01 -12.63 -5.26
N VAL A 99 4.88 -11.38 -4.81
CA VAL A 99 5.70 -10.83 -3.73
C VAL A 99 5.38 -11.50 -2.39
N LEU A 100 4.09 -11.73 -2.11
CA LEU A 100 3.69 -12.41 -0.88
C LEU A 100 4.09 -13.89 -0.91
N ALA A 101 4.09 -14.54 -2.07
CA ALA A 101 4.60 -15.92 -2.21
C ALA A 101 6.10 -16.00 -1.94
N ASP A 102 6.92 -15.19 -2.63
CA ASP A 102 8.39 -15.18 -2.44
C ASP A 102 8.77 -14.79 -0.99
N PHE A 103 8.03 -13.84 -0.38
CA PHE A 103 8.24 -13.49 1.02
C PHE A 103 7.97 -14.66 1.97
N SER A 104 6.85 -15.38 1.80
CA SER A 104 6.50 -16.54 2.64
C SER A 104 7.49 -17.70 2.50
N GLU A 105 8.13 -17.86 1.33
CA GLU A 105 9.16 -18.88 1.11
C GLU A 105 10.47 -18.56 1.84
N ARG A 106 10.81 -17.26 1.99
CA ARG A 106 12.08 -16.82 2.57
C ARG A 106 11.99 -16.50 4.06
N ILE A 107 10.87 -15.95 4.51
CA ILE A 107 10.63 -15.55 5.89
C ILE A 107 9.50 -16.41 6.46
N PRO A 108 9.82 -17.41 7.33
CA PRO A 108 8.82 -18.26 7.96
C PRO A 108 7.77 -17.48 8.74
N GLN A 109 6.52 -17.95 8.70
CA GLN A 109 5.39 -17.33 9.38
C GLN A 109 5.60 -17.12 10.89
N SER A 110 6.32 -18.03 11.56
CA SER A 110 6.65 -17.92 12.98
C SER A 110 7.46 -16.67 13.32
N LEU A 111 8.17 -16.08 12.36
CA LEU A 111 8.98 -14.87 12.56
C LEU A 111 8.18 -13.59 12.30
N TRP A 112 7.05 -13.64 11.61
CA TRP A 112 6.33 -12.41 11.22
C TRP A 112 5.89 -11.57 12.41
N ALA A 113 5.54 -12.22 13.53
CA ALA A 113 5.16 -11.55 14.77
C ALA A 113 6.35 -10.95 15.53
N SER A 114 7.58 -11.45 15.35
CA SER A 114 8.75 -10.94 16.08
C SER A 114 9.43 -9.74 15.41
N ILE A 115 9.29 -9.55 14.09
CA ILE A 115 9.90 -8.46 13.31
C ILE A 115 9.36 -7.08 13.74
N GLN A 116 10.05 -6.34 14.60
CA GLN A 116 9.54 -5.06 15.12
C GLN A 116 9.71 -3.89 14.15
N SER A 117 10.72 -3.95 13.30
CA SER A 117 11.05 -2.91 12.33
C SER A 117 11.49 -3.50 10.99
N GLU A 118 11.52 -2.67 9.94
CA GLU A 118 12.02 -3.07 8.62
C GLU A 118 13.48 -3.53 8.64
N ARG A 119 14.26 -3.13 9.65
CA ARG A 119 15.66 -3.55 9.84
C ARG A 119 15.77 -4.99 10.33
N ASP A 120 14.76 -5.47 11.05
CA ASP A 120 14.71 -6.85 11.55
C ASP A 120 14.21 -7.83 10.48
N CYS A 121 13.69 -7.30 9.36
CA CYS A 121 13.22 -8.08 8.24
C CYS A 121 14.33 -8.27 7.19
N ASN A 122 14.97 -9.44 7.22
CA ASN A 122 15.99 -9.85 6.24
C ASN A 122 15.36 -10.31 4.91
N TYR A 123 14.66 -9.41 4.25
CA TYR A 123 14.09 -9.60 2.92
C TYR A 123 14.55 -8.47 2.01
N ASP A 124 15.20 -8.82 0.90
CA ASP A 124 15.93 -7.90 0.01
C ASP A 124 15.43 -7.94 -1.45
N GLN A 125 14.34 -8.68 -1.72
CA GLN A 125 13.83 -8.87 -3.08
C GLN A 125 12.89 -7.74 -3.56
N LEU A 126 12.34 -6.91 -2.65
CA LEU A 126 11.40 -5.83 -3.02
C LEU A 126 11.95 -4.85 -4.07
N PRO A 127 13.22 -4.36 -4.00
CA PRO A 127 13.79 -3.49 -5.03
C PRO A 127 13.74 -4.08 -6.44
N MET A 128 14.05 -5.38 -6.56
CA MET A 128 13.97 -6.10 -7.82
C MET A 128 12.52 -6.16 -8.34
N PHE A 129 11.56 -6.50 -7.47
CA PHE A 129 10.15 -6.53 -7.83
C PHE A 129 9.65 -5.16 -8.27
N LEU A 130 9.94 -4.10 -7.49
CA LEU A 130 9.52 -2.74 -7.81
C LEU A 130 10.04 -2.32 -9.19
N THR A 131 11.32 -2.55 -9.47
CA THR A 131 11.95 -2.17 -10.75
C THR A 131 11.38 -2.96 -11.92
N LYS A 132 11.30 -4.29 -11.80
CA LYS A 132 10.84 -5.18 -12.87
C LYS A 132 9.37 -4.92 -13.24
N TRP A 133 8.54 -4.61 -12.24
CA TRP A 133 7.10 -4.42 -12.43
C TRP A 133 6.70 -2.97 -12.75
N GLN A 134 7.67 -2.07 -12.98
CA GLN A 134 7.38 -0.77 -13.62
C GLN A 134 6.92 -0.92 -15.07
N ASN A 135 7.32 -2.00 -15.75
CA ASN A 135 6.89 -2.31 -17.12
C ASN A 135 5.90 -3.48 -17.14
N PRO A 136 4.57 -3.22 -17.12
CA PRO A 136 3.54 -4.25 -17.21
C PRO A 136 3.65 -5.21 -18.39
N ARG A 137 4.29 -4.83 -19.50
CA ARG A 137 4.50 -5.77 -20.63
C ARG A 137 5.48 -6.90 -20.28
N GLU A 138 6.47 -6.61 -19.45
CA GLU A 138 7.41 -7.62 -18.93
C GLU A 138 6.77 -8.46 -17.83
N ALA A 139 5.79 -7.89 -17.11
CA ALA A 139 4.97 -8.59 -16.14
C ALA A 139 3.93 -9.52 -16.81
N ASP A 140 3.31 -9.10 -17.92
CA ASP A 140 2.21 -9.80 -18.61
C ASP A 140 2.57 -11.22 -19.04
N ALA A 141 3.81 -11.47 -19.44
CA ALA A 141 4.29 -12.83 -19.78
C ALA A 141 4.18 -13.79 -18.57
N LEU A 142 4.32 -13.25 -17.35
CA LEU A 142 4.18 -13.97 -16.09
C LEU A 142 2.71 -14.03 -15.63
N THR A 143 1.90 -13.04 -15.99
CA THR A 143 0.48 -12.92 -15.61
C THR A 143 -0.43 -13.87 -16.39
N ARG A 144 -0.16 -14.10 -17.69
CA ARG A 144 -0.97 -15.03 -18.52
C ARG A 144 -1.02 -16.46 -17.97
N VAL A 145 0.02 -16.89 -17.25
CA VAL A 145 0.09 -18.22 -16.63
C VAL A 145 -0.76 -18.29 -15.35
N GLN A 146 -1.07 -17.14 -14.73
CA GLN A 146 -1.86 -17.05 -13.49
C GLN A 146 -3.35 -16.81 -13.74
N ASP A 147 -3.77 -16.65 -14.99
CA ASP A 147 -5.17 -16.37 -15.38
C ASP A 147 -6.13 -17.52 -15.05
N GLU A 148 -5.62 -18.73 -14.78
CA GLU A 148 -6.45 -19.90 -14.51
C GLU A 148 -6.92 -20.02 -13.06
N VAL A 149 -6.47 -19.18 -12.10
CA VAL A 149 -6.61 -19.53 -10.67
C VAL A 149 -7.44 -18.59 -9.78
N GLU A 150 -7.72 -17.31 -10.09
CA GLU A 150 -8.50 -16.49 -9.12
C GLU A 150 -9.46 -15.46 -9.73
N GLU A 151 -10.71 -15.86 -9.96
CA GLU A 151 -11.85 -14.92 -10.00
C GLU A 151 -12.18 -14.46 -8.57
N THR A 152 -11.25 -13.76 -7.91
CA THR A 152 -11.55 -13.17 -6.60
C THR A 152 -12.11 -11.77 -6.78
N LYS A 153 -13.33 -11.56 -6.27
CA LYS A 153 -13.99 -10.25 -6.27
C LYS A 153 -13.12 -9.21 -5.55
N VAL A 154 -12.59 -8.25 -6.31
CA VAL A 154 -11.91 -7.07 -5.77
C VAL A 154 -12.97 -6.02 -5.41
N VAL A 155 -12.96 -5.55 -4.16
CA VAL A 155 -13.83 -4.46 -3.71
C VAL A 155 -13.23 -3.11 -4.11
N LEU A 156 -13.97 -2.28 -4.84
CA LEU A 156 -13.55 -0.94 -5.22
C LEU A 156 -14.14 0.12 -4.27
N HIS A 157 -13.27 0.96 -3.74
CA HIS A 157 -13.56 2.12 -2.91
C HIS A 157 -13.19 3.38 -3.68
N ASN A 158 -14.13 4.32 -3.83
CA ASN A 158 -13.91 5.54 -4.64
C ASN A 158 -13.05 6.59 -3.95
N THR A 159 -12.95 6.53 -2.62
CA THR A 159 -12.17 7.46 -1.77
C THR A 159 -11.69 6.74 -0.53
N MET A 160 -10.61 7.25 0.08
CA MET A 160 -10.13 6.79 1.39
C MET A 160 -11.22 6.90 2.46
N GLN A 161 -12.08 7.91 2.38
CA GLN A 161 -13.20 8.11 3.31
C GLN A 161 -14.18 6.92 3.33
N SER A 162 -14.32 6.18 2.23
CA SER A 162 -15.21 5.02 2.15
C SER A 162 -14.70 3.78 2.89
N VAL A 163 -13.44 3.80 3.32
CA VAL A 163 -12.81 2.74 4.13
C VAL A 163 -12.85 3.10 5.63
N LEU A 164 -13.16 4.35 5.97
CA LEU A 164 -13.25 4.84 7.34
C LEU A 164 -14.57 4.47 8.01
N GLU A 165 -14.56 4.46 9.35
CA GLU A 165 -15.78 4.26 10.13
C GLU A 165 -16.73 5.47 10.03
N ARG A 166 -18.02 5.23 10.30
CA ARG A 166 -19.02 6.28 10.24
C ARG A 166 -18.72 7.37 11.27
N GLY A 167 -18.49 8.59 10.80
CA GLY A 167 -18.17 9.75 11.66
C GLY A 167 -16.67 9.97 11.88
N GLU A 168 -15.82 9.06 11.42
CA GLU A 168 -14.37 9.19 11.45
C GLU A 168 -13.87 10.12 10.32
N LYS A 169 -12.90 10.97 10.63
CA LYS A 169 -12.30 11.91 9.68
C LYS A 169 -10.83 11.56 9.46
N LEU A 170 -10.43 11.50 8.20
CA LEU A 170 -9.03 11.27 7.82
C LEU A 170 -8.07 12.28 8.46
N ASP A 171 -8.49 13.55 8.59
CA ASP A 171 -7.69 14.61 9.21
C ASP A 171 -7.35 14.33 10.68
N ASP A 172 -8.28 13.71 11.42
CA ASP A 172 -8.09 13.42 12.83
C ASP A 172 -7.15 12.22 13.00
N LEU A 173 -7.24 11.23 12.10
CA LEU A 173 -6.30 10.12 12.03
C LEU A 173 -4.88 10.57 11.69
N ILE A 174 -4.73 11.50 10.75
CA ILE A 174 -3.42 12.05 10.38
C ILE A 174 -2.80 12.81 11.55
N LYS A 175 -3.58 13.62 12.28
CA LYS A 175 -3.10 14.34 13.46
C LYS A 175 -2.65 13.38 14.57
N ALA A 176 -3.44 12.33 14.82
CA ALA A 176 -3.17 11.33 15.85
C ALA A 176 -2.04 10.35 15.49
N SER A 177 -1.70 10.21 14.20
CA SER A 177 -0.69 9.27 13.73
C SER A 177 0.70 9.57 14.29
N GLU A 178 1.31 8.58 14.95
CA GLU A 178 2.72 8.63 15.37
C GLU A 178 3.70 8.28 14.23
N ASN A 179 3.20 7.66 13.16
CA ASN A 179 3.99 7.27 12.00
C ASN A 179 4.27 8.44 11.04
N LEU A 180 3.60 9.58 11.22
CA LEU A 180 3.79 10.78 10.41
C LEU A 180 4.59 11.80 11.20
N SER A 181 5.69 12.30 10.62
CA SER A 181 6.42 13.43 11.20
C SER A 181 5.57 14.70 11.20
N ASP A 182 5.88 15.64 12.10
CA ASP A 182 5.22 16.95 12.13
C ASP A 182 5.33 17.68 10.78
N GLN A 183 6.46 17.50 10.08
CA GLN A 183 6.66 18.04 8.74
C GLN A 183 5.67 17.45 7.74
N SER A 184 5.44 16.14 7.76
CA SER A 184 4.44 15.47 6.91
C SER A 184 3.01 15.92 7.24
N LYS A 185 2.67 16.02 8.52
CA LYS A 185 1.35 16.52 8.97
C LYS A 185 1.09 17.96 8.50
N LEU A 186 2.09 18.83 8.61
CA LEU A 186 2.04 20.20 8.11
C LEU A 186 1.91 20.24 6.59
N PHE A 187 2.68 19.43 5.87
CA PHE A 187 2.63 19.33 4.42
C PHE A 187 1.23 18.97 3.91
N TYR A 188 0.60 17.95 4.50
CA TYR A 188 -0.77 17.57 4.16
C TYR A 188 -1.78 18.69 4.43
N THR A 189 -1.67 19.35 5.59
CA THR A 189 -2.57 20.45 5.94
C THR A 189 -2.44 21.63 4.97
N GLN A 190 -1.21 21.95 4.56
CA GLN A 190 -0.94 23.00 3.57
C GLN A 190 -1.44 22.61 2.18
N ALA A 191 -1.18 21.38 1.72
CA ALA A 191 -1.67 20.87 0.43
C ALA A 191 -3.20 20.93 0.34
N ARG A 192 -3.92 20.52 1.39
CA ARG A 192 -5.39 20.64 1.43
C ARG A 192 -5.87 22.09 1.37
N LYS A 193 -5.19 23.02 2.04
CA LYS A 193 -5.54 24.45 1.98
C LYS A 193 -5.35 25.01 0.57
N MET A 194 -4.24 24.70 -0.08
CA MET A 194 -3.96 25.17 -1.45
C MET A 194 -4.98 24.62 -2.46
N ASN A 195 -5.36 23.34 -2.35
CA ASN A 195 -6.36 22.74 -3.24
C ASN A 195 -7.80 23.22 -2.97
N ARG A 196 -8.09 23.78 -1.78
CA ARG A 196 -9.39 24.39 -1.48
C ARG A 196 -9.59 25.76 -2.11
N CYS A 197 -8.51 26.47 -2.45
CA CYS A 197 -8.57 27.83 -3.01
C CYS A 197 -8.95 27.88 -4.49
N CYS A 198 -9.17 26.73 -5.15
CA CYS A 198 -9.51 26.66 -6.57
C CYS A 198 -10.91 26.07 -6.86
N ASN A 199 -11.83 26.06 -5.90
CA ASN A 199 -13.26 25.80 -6.16
C ASN A 199 -13.98 27.06 -6.66
N TYR A 200 -13.44 27.72 -7.69
CA TYR A 200 -14.14 28.72 -8.50
C TYR A 200 -14.01 28.26 -9.96
N VAL A 201 -14.95 27.43 -10.41
CA VAL A 201 -15.96 27.68 -11.47
C VAL A 201 -16.90 26.48 -11.48
#